data_AF-A0A6A7BE07-F1
#
_entry.id   AF-A0A6A7BE07-F1
#
_cell.length_a   1.000
_cell.length_b   1.000
_cell.length_c   1.000
_cell.angle_alpha   90.00
_cell.angle_beta   90.00
_cell.angle_gamma   90.00
#
_symmetry.space_group_name_H-M   'P 1'
#
loop_
_entity.id
_entity.type
_entity.pdbx_description
1 polymer ?
#
loop_
_entity_poly.entity_id
_entity_poly.type
_entity_poly.pdbx_seq_one_letter_code
_entity_poly.pdbx_strand_id
1 'polypeptide(L)'
;MYSIPRGLRKDLQRAHALRNPPSQPTEPMTPNYTLPDSFLEGPAPALERSDINFVKENLPEYEGVWAVVLDGVMTEEECNQLVAAAEATTDGTWERALVNIGGGMQAMYEDTRKCGRIIWDNREVMAKLWARIEASVPEIHELRNWADVTGNGPFKRNETWKVTRLNERGRYLKYTGGEYFKAHCDGTYETPDRTERSYFTLHLYLNDAVDKDGEKLLEGGATTFHSWDMVRRIDVVPKCGRVLLFQHRNLLHSGDDVVSGTKLTLRTDVMYALEETAA
;
A
#
# COMPACT_ATOMS: atom_id res chain seq x y z
N MET A 1 -17.47 -22.54 -58.91
CA MET A 1 -17.46 -21.37 -58.00
C MET A 1 -18.85 -20.75 -58.02
N TYR A 2 -19.71 -21.06 -57.06
CA TYR A 2 -21.06 -20.49 -57.00
C TYR A 2 -21.00 -19.15 -56.27
N SER A 3 -21.23 -18.06 -57.00
CA SER A 3 -21.27 -16.70 -56.46
C SER A 3 -22.66 -16.41 -55.92
N ILE A 4 -22.74 -16.02 -54.64
CA ILE A 4 -23.99 -15.63 -53.98
C ILE A 4 -24.49 -14.31 -54.60
N PRO A 5 -25.77 -14.20 -55.00
CA PRO A 5 -26.31 -12.98 -55.60
C PRO A 5 -26.14 -11.76 -54.67
N ARG A 6 -25.66 -10.65 -55.22
CA ARG A 6 -25.29 -9.43 -54.45
C ARG A 6 -26.44 -8.83 -53.62
N GLY A 7 -27.69 -9.16 -53.91
CA GLY A 7 -28.87 -8.71 -53.15
C GLY A 7 -28.99 -9.36 -51.77
N LEU A 8 -28.74 -10.68 -51.67
CA LEU A 8 -28.98 -11.46 -50.46
C LEU A 8 -28.09 -11.02 -49.29
N ARG A 9 -26.88 -10.52 -49.60
CA ARG A 9 -25.92 -10.03 -48.60
C ARG A 9 -26.37 -8.73 -47.94
N LYS A 10 -27.04 -7.85 -48.70
CA LYS A 10 -27.56 -6.57 -48.18
C LYS A 10 -28.80 -6.79 -47.33
N ASP A 11 -29.66 -7.73 -47.71
CA ASP A 11 -30.88 -8.05 -46.97
C ASP A 11 -30.57 -8.73 -45.62
N LEU A 12 -29.57 -9.62 -45.58
CA LEU A 12 -29.07 -10.22 -44.34
C LEU A 12 -28.43 -9.19 -43.39
N GLN A 13 -27.68 -8.22 -43.92
CA GLN A 13 -27.08 -7.14 -43.12
C GLN A 13 -28.15 -6.20 -42.53
N ARG A 14 -29.22 -5.89 -43.29
CA ARG A 14 -30.34 -5.10 -42.79
C ARG A 14 -31.13 -5.82 -41.69
N ALA A 15 -31.39 -7.12 -41.86
CA ALA A 15 -32.08 -7.93 -40.86
C ALA A 15 -31.28 -8.05 -39.55
N HIS A 16 -29.94 -8.11 -39.63
CA HIS A 16 -29.06 -8.12 -38.45
C HIS A 16 -29.06 -6.78 -37.70
N ALA A 17 -29.05 -5.66 -38.42
CA ALA A 17 -29.06 -4.32 -37.82
C ALA A 17 -30.40 -3.96 -37.13
N LEU A 18 -31.52 -4.51 -37.62
CA LEU A 18 -32.85 -4.31 -36.99
C LEU A 18 -33.06 -5.17 -35.74
N ARG A 19 -32.34 -6.30 -35.60
CA ARG A 19 -32.39 -7.14 -34.39
C ARG A 19 -31.46 -6.66 -33.28
N ASN A 20 -30.38 -5.96 -33.64
CA ASN A 20 -29.36 -5.45 -32.72
C ASN A 20 -29.14 -3.96 -32.99
N PRO A 21 -30.00 -3.06 -32.46
CA PRO A 21 -29.74 -1.63 -32.58
C PRO A 21 -28.40 -1.30 -31.89
N PRO A 22 -27.56 -0.43 -32.47
CA PRO A 22 -26.35 0.02 -31.81
C PRO A 22 -26.71 0.64 -30.47
N SER A 23 -26.15 0.11 -29.39
CA SER A 23 -26.25 0.72 -28.06
C SER A 23 -25.73 2.15 -28.16
N GLN A 24 -26.53 3.12 -27.72
CA GLN A 24 -26.05 4.49 -27.56
C GLN A 24 -24.83 4.47 -26.64
N PRO A 25 -23.77 5.24 -26.93
CA PRO A 25 -22.68 5.42 -25.99
C PRO A 25 -23.28 6.10 -24.75
N THR A 26 -23.44 5.35 -23.68
CA THR A 26 -23.64 5.92 -22.36
C THR A 26 -22.33 6.61 -22.03
N GLU A 27 -22.32 7.94 -22.03
CA GLU A 27 -21.20 8.68 -21.43
C GLU A 27 -21.00 8.15 -20.01
N PRO A 28 -19.78 7.74 -19.62
CA PRO A 28 -19.52 7.35 -18.25
C PRO A 28 -19.77 8.58 -17.37
N MET A 29 -20.85 8.56 -16.59
CA MET A 29 -21.06 9.55 -15.54
C MET A 29 -20.07 9.25 -14.41
N THR A 30 -18.90 9.86 -14.47
CA THR A 30 -17.89 9.82 -13.42
C THR A 30 -18.33 10.69 -12.24
N PRO A 31 -18.24 10.24 -10.98
CA PRO A 31 -17.99 11.18 -9.91
C PRO A 31 -16.53 11.63 -10.03
N ASN A 32 -16.30 12.83 -10.58
CA ASN A 32 -15.04 13.55 -10.40
C ASN A 32 -14.91 13.86 -8.90
N TYR A 33 -14.31 12.95 -8.14
CA TYR A 33 -14.05 13.18 -6.72
C TYR A 33 -12.68 13.81 -6.56
N THR A 34 -12.66 15.04 -6.04
CA THR A 34 -11.45 15.76 -5.67
C THR A 34 -11.40 15.89 -4.15
N LEU A 35 -10.23 15.65 -3.56
CA LEU A 35 -10.02 15.88 -2.13
C LEU A 35 -10.29 17.36 -1.80
N PRO A 36 -10.89 17.67 -0.64
CA PRO A 36 -10.98 19.06 -0.20
C PRO A 36 -9.58 19.62 0.05
N ASP A 37 -9.39 20.93 -0.15
CA ASP A 37 -8.10 21.60 0.11
C ASP A 37 -7.62 21.37 1.56
N SER A 38 -8.59 21.30 2.49
CA SER A 38 -8.36 21.04 3.91
C SER A 38 -8.09 19.56 4.26
N PHE A 39 -8.04 18.67 3.27
CA PHE A 39 -7.81 17.24 3.50
C PHE A 39 -6.49 17.02 4.24
N LEU A 40 -6.55 16.29 5.37
CA LEU A 40 -5.45 16.01 6.29
C LEU A 40 -4.76 17.25 6.89
N GLU A 41 -5.37 18.43 6.84
CA GLU A 41 -4.85 19.58 7.57
C GLU A 41 -4.95 19.36 9.08
N GLY A 42 -3.94 19.87 9.80
CA GLY A 42 -3.87 19.75 11.26
C GLY A 42 -3.34 18.41 11.77
N PRO A 43 -3.30 18.25 13.11
CA PRO A 43 -2.75 17.06 13.75
C PRO A 43 -3.61 15.82 13.50
N ALA A 44 -3.05 14.65 13.77
CA ALA A 44 -3.82 13.41 13.86
C ALA A 44 -4.95 13.54 14.91
N PRO A 45 -6.15 13.00 14.64
CA PRO A 45 -7.32 13.19 15.50
C PRO A 45 -7.18 12.57 16.89
N ALA A 46 -6.51 11.42 17.02
CA ALA A 46 -6.38 10.70 18.28
C ALA A 46 -5.12 9.80 18.29
N LEU A 47 -3.96 10.39 18.02
CA LEU A 47 -2.71 9.65 17.83
C LEU A 47 -2.30 8.86 19.09
N GLU A 48 -2.21 7.55 18.96
CA GLU A 48 -1.69 6.64 19.99
C GLU A 48 -0.60 5.75 19.40
N ARG A 49 0.60 5.78 20.00
CA ARG A 49 1.73 4.93 19.58
C ARG A 49 1.82 3.68 20.45
N SER A 50 2.03 2.54 19.80
CA SER A 50 2.37 1.26 20.42
C SER A 50 3.58 0.65 19.71
N ASP A 51 4.65 0.35 20.45
CA ASP A 51 5.81 -0.36 19.91
C ASP A 51 5.55 -1.87 19.87
N ILE A 52 5.91 -2.53 18.77
CA ILE A 52 5.82 -3.99 18.67
C ILE A 52 7.04 -4.59 19.33
N ASN A 53 6.85 -5.29 20.45
CA ASN A 53 7.93 -5.96 21.15
C ASN A 53 7.99 -7.43 20.72
N PHE A 54 8.73 -7.69 19.65
CA PHE A 54 8.84 -9.02 19.04
C PHE A 54 9.27 -10.11 20.05
N VAL A 55 10.23 -9.82 20.93
CA VAL A 55 10.70 -10.80 21.94
C VAL A 55 9.58 -11.16 22.90
N LYS A 56 8.87 -10.16 23.45
CA LYS A 56 7.73 -10.35 24.35
C LYS A 56 6.57 -11.09 23.67
N GLU A 57 6.41 -10.88 22.37
CA GLU A 57 5.39 -11.49 21.53
C GLU A 57 5.86 -12.78 20.84
N ASN A 58 6.89 -13.44 21.39
CA ASN A 58 7.35 -14.78 21.00
C ASN A 58 8.01 -14.87 19.61
N LEU A 59 8.64 -13.79 19.16
CA LEU A 59 9.53 -13.72 17.98
C LEU A 59 10.93 -13.20 18.39
N PRO A 60 11.70 -13.95 19.20
CA PRO A 60 12.99 -13.50 19.71
C PRO A 60 14.05 -13.29 18.63
N GLU A 61 13.92 -13.90 17.45
CA GLU A 61 14.82 -13.66 16.30
C GLU A 61 14.80 -12.22 15.77
N TYR A 62 13.79 -11.44 16.16
CA TYR A 62 13.63 -10.03 15.79
C TYR A 62 13.98 -9.10 16.96
N GLU A 63 14.79 -9.54 17.92
CA GLU A 63 15.38 -8.66 18.92
C GLU A 63 16.11 -7.48 18.24
N GLY A 64 15.76 -6.25 18.62
CA GLY A 64 16.33 -5.02 18.05
C GLY A 64 15.74 -4.59 16.69
N VAL A 65 14.83 -5.36 16.10
CA VAL A 65 14.10 -4.97 14.88
C VAL A 65 13.01 -3.95 15.23
N TRP A 66 12.89 -2.91 14.42
CA TRP A 66 12.00 -1.78 14.67
C TRP A 66 10.66 -1.90 13.94
N ALA A 67 9.56 -1.84 14.69
CA ALA A 67 8.21 -1.71 14.16
C ALA A 67 7.27 -1.05 15.20
N VAL A 68 6.38 -0.18 14.74
CA VAL A 68 5.41 0.55 15.58
C VAL A 68 4.03 0.61 14.92
N VAL A 69 3.00 0.62 15.74
CA VAL A 69 1.61 0.89 15.36
C VAL A 69 1.24 2.28 15.87
N LEU A 70 0.67 3.09 14.98
CA LEU A 70 0.11 4.40 15.29
C LEU A 70 -1.39 4.35 15.00
N ASP A 71 -2.21 4.35 16.05
CA ASP A 71 -3.66 4.43 15.95
C ASP A 71 -4.14 5.88 15.91
N GLY A 72 -5.32 6.10 15.32
CA GLY A 72 -5.96 7.42 15.31
C GLY A 72 -5.23 8.47 14.49
N VAL A 73 -4.52 8.06 13.42
CA VAL A 73 -3.83 8.96 12.48
C VAL A 73 -4.82 9.64 11.53
N MET A 74 -5.89 8.94 11.17
CA MET A 74 -6.96 9.44 10.30
C MET A 74 -8.33 9.05 10.85
N THR A 75 -9.34 9.85 10.53
CA THR A 75 -10.74 9.50 10.79
C THR A 75 -11.28 8.55 9.71
N GLU A 76 -12.42 7.93 9.99
CA GLU A 76 -13.18 7.11 9.03
C GLU A 76 -13.56 7.93 7.79
N GLU A 77 -13.98 9.19 7.98
CA GLU A 77 -14.31 10.09 6.88
C GLU A 77 -13.09 10.39 6.02
N GLU A 78 -11.94 10.75 6.61
CA GLU A 78 -10.72 11.00 5.87
C GLU A 78 -10.25 9.77 5.08
N CYS A 79 -10.38 8.57 5.64
CA CYS A 79 -10.07 7.32 4.92
C CYS A 79 -10.99 7.11 3.72
N ASN A 80 -12.30 7.32 3.89
CA ASN A 80 -13.27 7.19 2.80
C ASN A 80 -13.03 8.22 1.68
N GLN A 81 -12.73 9.48 2.04
CA GLN A 81 -12.35 10.52 1.09
C GLN A 81 -11.09 10.13 0.30
N LEU A 82 -10.09 9.58 0.99
CA LEU A 82 -8.84 9.14 0.36
C LEU A 82 -9.05 7.98 -0.63
N VAL A 83 -9.88 6.99 -0.26
CA VAL A 83 -10.26 5.88 -1.15
C VAL A 83 -11.02 6.41 -2.37
N ALA A 84 -12.01 7.26 -2.18
CA ALA A 84 -12.80 7.84 -3.27
C ALA A 84 -11.92 8.63 -4.26
N ALA A 85 -10.96 9.41 -3.74
CA ALA A 85 -10.00 10.14 -4.57
C ALA A 85 -9.09 9.21 -5.37
N ALA A 86 -8.57 8.15 -4.74
CA ALA A 86 -7.76 7.16 -5.44
C ALA A 86 -8.57 6.45 -6.53
N GLU A 87 -9.79 6.00 -6.23
CA GLU A 87 -10.69 5.37 -7.20
C GLU A 87 -11.02 6.28 -8.38
N ALA A 88 -11.25 7.58 -8.14
CA ALA A 88 -11.50 8.56 -9.19
C ALA A 88 -10.33 8.71 -10.18
N THR A 89 -9.09 8.37 -9.80
CA THR A 89 -7.94 8.40 -10.73
C THR A 89 -7.96 7.28 -11.79
N THR A 90 -8.82 6.27 -11.62
CA THR A 90 -8.88 5.07 -12.46
C THR A 90 -10.30 4.68 -12.83
N ASP A 91 -11.26 5.60 -12.69
CA ASP A 91 -12.70 5.34 -12.88
C ASP A 91 -13.21 4.15 -12.04
N GLY A 92 -12.66 4.00 -10.83
CA GLY A 92 -12.97 2.90 -9.90
C GLY A 92 -12.31 1.56 -10.25
N THR A 93 -11.43 1.52 -11.25
CA THR A 93 -10.79 0.29 -11.71
C THR A 93 -9.57 -0.06 -10.88
N TRP A 94 -9.66 -1.17 -10.15
CA TRP A 94 -8.53 -1.74 -9.40
C TRP A 94 -7.79 -2.76 -10.27
N GLU A 95 -6.67 -2.36 -10.87
CA GLU A 95 -5.84 -3.26 -11.67
C GLU A 95 -5.23 -4.37 -10.81
N ARG A 96 -5.01 -5.55 -11.41
CA ARG A 96 -4.34 -6.66 -10.72
C ARG A 96 -2.87 -6.28 -10.45
N ALA A 97 -2.44 -6.36 -9.20
CA ALA A 97 -1.10 -5.95 -8.81
C ALA A 97 -0.01 -6.91 -9.36
N LEU A 98 0.68 -6.51 -10.44
CA LEU A 98 1.90 -7.19 -10.89
C LEU A 98 3.09 -6.87 -9.96
N VAL A 99 3.96 -7.86 -9.69
CA VAL A 99 5.15 -7.75 -8.84
C VAL A 99 6.37 -7.34 -9.68
N ASN A 100 7.21 -6.43 -9.18
CA ASN A 100 8.45 -6.01 -9.83
C ASN A 100 9.58 -6.95 -9.38
N ILE A 101 10.23 -7.64 -10.33
CA ILE A 101 11.30 -8.61 -10.06
C ILE A 101 12.71 -8.00 -10.17
N GLY A 102 12.81 -6.68 -10.30
CA GLY A 102 14.07 -5.97 -10.52
C GLY A 102 14.45 -5.91 -12.02
N GLY A 103 15.30 -4.94 -12.38
CA GLY A 103 15.83 -4.80 -13.74
C GLY A 103 14.82 -4.35 -14.81
N GLY A 104 13.69 -3.76 -14.43
CA GLY A 104 12.67 -3.27 -15.39
C GLY A 104 11.80 -4.37 -16.02
N MET A 105 11.90 -5.62 -15.55
CA MET A 105 11.07 -6.73 -16.02
C MET A 105 9.85 -6.92 -15.11
N GLN A 106 8.68 -7.07 -15.72
CA GLN A 106 7.43 -7.47 -15.05
C GLN A 106 7.14 -8.92 -15.43
N ALA A 107 7.01 -9.81 -14.46
CA ALA A 107 6.58 -11.19 -14.69
C ALA A 107 5.25 -11.44 -13.96
N MET A 108 4.35 -12.20 -14.59
CA MET A 108 3.16 -12.71 -13.91
C MET A 108 3.61 -13.74 -12.88
N TYR A 109 3.56 -13.37 -11.60
CA TYR A 109 3.56 -14.32 -10.51
C TYR A 109 2.25 -14.15 -9.76
N GLU A 110 1.23 -14.90 -10.18
CA GLU A 110 0.04 -15.14 -9.36
C GLU A 110 0.39 -15.82 -8.02
N ASP A 111 1.62 -16.32 -7.87
CA ASP A 111 2.11 -16.98 -6.66
C ASP A 111 2.69 -16.07 -5.57
N THR A 112 2.84 -14.75 -5.72
CA THR A 112 3.39 -13.94 -4.61
C THR A 112 2.37 -12.98 -4.02
N ARG A 113 1.59 -12.31 -4.86
CA ARG A 113 0.56 -11.34 -4.43
C ARG A 113 -0.66 -11.45 -5.31
N LYS A 114 -1.84 -11.51 -4.69
CA LYS A 114 -3.13 -11.50 -5.35
C LYS A 114 -3.96 -10.40 -4.71
N CYS A 115 -4.08 -9.25 -5.39
CA CYS A 115 -4.89 -8.11 -4.96
C CYS A 115 -5.18 -7.14 -6.12
N GLY A 116 -6.17 -6.28 -5.94
CA GLY A 116 -6.36 -5.06 -6.73
C GLY A 116 -5.39 -3.95 -6.26
N ARG A 117 -5.00 -3.07 -7.17
CA ARG A 117 -4.09 -1.95 -6.91
C ARG A 117 -4.44 -0.73 -7.74
N ILE A 118 -4.38 0.42 -7.10
CA ILE A 118 -4.30 1.74 -7.73
C ILE A 118 -2.94 2.35 -7.36
N ILE A 119 -2.23 2.90 -8.35
CA ILE A 119 -1.03 3.69 -8.12
C ILE A 119 -1.39 5.14 -8.34
N TRP A 120 -1.27 5.94 -7.28
CA TRP A 120 -1.51 7.37 -7.36
C TRP A 120 -0.37 8.10 -6.66
N ASP A 121 0.43 8.80 -7.47
CA ASP A 121 1.54 9.62 -6.99
C ASP A 121 0.97 10.98 -6.54
N ASN A 122 1.05 11.29 -5.25
CA ASN A 122 0.55 12.55 -4.68
C ASN A 122 1.44 13.04 -3.53
N ARG A 123 2.32 14.00 -3.82
CA ARG A 123 3.28 14.54 -2.86
C ARG A 123 2.62 15.28 -1.70
N GLU A 124 1.50 15.97 -1.95
CA GLU A 124 0.82 16.76 -0.93
C GLU A 124 0.16 15.88 0.12
N VAL A 125 -0.60 14.86 -0.30
CA VAL A 125 -1.22 13.89 0.61
C VAL A 125 -0.16 13.20 1.47
N MET A 126 0.96 12.80 0.88
CA MET A 126 2.05 12.14 1.60
C MET A 126 2.74 13.09 2.59
N ALA A 127 2.90 14.37 2.23
CA ALA A 127 3.45 15.38 3.14
C ALA A 127 2.51 15.64 4.34
N LYS A 128 1.21 15.80 4.10
CA LYS A 128 0.22 16.00 5.17
C LYS A 128 0.09 14.77 6.07
N LEU A 129 0.12 13.56 5.50
CA LEU A 129 0.15 12.32 6.27
C LEU A 129 1.43 12.23 7.13
N TRP A 130 2.60 12.54 6.57
CA TRP A 130 3.86 12.55 7.33
C TRP A 130 3.82 13.54 8.49
N ALA A 131 3.34 14.77 8.26
CA ALA A 131 3.25 15.81 9.28
C ALA A 131 2.43 15.38 10.52
N ARG A 132 1.45 14.48 10.35
CA ARG A 132 0.65 13.95 11.46
C ARG A 132 1.40 12.95 12.35
N ILE A 133 2.39 12.25 11.80
CA ILE A 133 3.05 11.13 12.49
C ILE A 133 4.54 11.37 12.78
N GLU A 134 5.20 12.30 12.08
CA GLU A 134 6.64 12.49 12.11
C GLU A 134 7.19 12.63 13.53
N ALA A 135 6.57 13.47 14.36
CA ALA A 135 6.99 13.73 15.73
C ALA A 135 6.83 12.51 16.66
N SER A 136 6.02 11.51 16.26
CA SER A 136 5.81 10.28 17.03
C SER A 136 6.88 9.22 16.78
N VAL A 137 7.77 9.40 15.81
CA VAL A 137 8.81 8.43 15.44
C VAL A 137 10.21 9.07 15.30
N PRO A 138 10.70 9.83 16.30
CA PRO A 138 12.00 10.52 16.23
C PRO A 138 13.19 9.57 16.02
N GLU A 139 13.06 8.30 16.42
CA GLU A 139 14.12 7.28 16.32
C GLU A 139 14.52 6.99 14.88
N ILE A 140 13.60 7.17 13.93
CA ILE A 140 13.85 6.92 12.51
C ILE A 140 14.18 8.19 11.74
N HIS A 141 14.42 9.33 12.41
CA HIS A 141 14.79 10.59 11.73
C HIS A 141 16.24 10.59 11.26
N GLU A 142 17.12 9.92 11.99
CA GLU A 142 18.53 9.78 11.67
C GLU A 142 18.97 8.32 11.81
N LEU A 143 19.40 7.72 10.71
CA LEU A 143 19.95 6.37 10.70
C LEU A 143 21.47 6.45 10.71
N ARG A 144 22.05 6.34 11.91
CA ARG A 144 23.49 6.31 12.15
C ARG A 144 23.85 5.05 12.92
N ASN A 145 24.91 4.35 12.53
CA ASN A 145 25.38 3.12 13.19
C ASN A 145 24.31 2.00 13.30
N TRP A 146 23.35 1.93 12.37
CA TRP A 146 22.24 0.98 12.41
C TRP A 146 22.31 -0.02 11.26
N ALA A 147 23.20 -1.01 11.38
CA ALA A 147 23.47 -1.98 10.31
C ALA A 147 22.27 -2.88 9.98
N ASP A 148 21.41 -3.17 10.95
CA ASP A 148 20.22 -4.01 10.75
C ASP A 148 19.12 -3.32 9.94
N VAL A 149 19.15 -1.98 9.85
CA VAL A 149 18.26 -1.19 8.99
C VAL A 149 18.94 -0.86 7.66
N THR A 150 20.12 -0.22 7.73
CA THR A 150 20.80 0.34 6.54
C THR A 150 21.59 -0.69 5.74
N GLY A 151 21.94 -1.83 6.37
CA GLY A 151 22.83 -2.84 5.82
C GLY A 151 24.31 -2.58 6.11
N ASN A 152 25.11 -3.63 5.94
CA ASN A 152 26.56 -3.60 6.25
C ASN A 152 27.36 -2.58 5.43
N GLY A 153 26.91 -2.21 4.24
CA GLY A 153 27.60 -1.26 3.37
C GLY A 153 27.63 0.16 3.97
N PRO A 154 26.46 0.82 4.11
CA PRO A 154 26.35 2.12 4.78
C PRO A 154 27.00 2.16 6.16
N PHE A 155 26.76 1.12 6.97
CA PHE A 155 27.38 0.99 8.29
C PHE A 155 28.92 1.04 8.24
N LYS A 156 29.55 0.24 7.37
CA LYS A 156 31.02 0.22 7.23
C LYS A 156 31.61 1.52 6.67
N ARG A 157 30.81 2.28 5.91
CA ARG A 157 31.20 3.60 5.39
C ARG A 157 30.91 4.74 6.37
N ASN A 158 30.40 4.43 7.57
CA ASN A 158 30.01 5.41 8.58
C ASN A 158 29.02 6.45 8.03
N GLU A 159 28.12 6.01 7.15
CA GLU A 159 27.09 6.88 6.55
C GLU A 159 26.02 7.22 7.58
N THR A 160 25.51 8.45 7.49
CA THR A 160 24.32 8.89 8.22
C THR A 160 23.24 9.23 7.21
N TRP A 161 22.06 8.67 7.40
CA TRP A 161 20.92 8.91 6.53
C TRP A 161 19.85 9.68 7.30
N LYS A 162 19.39 10.81 6.74
CA LYS A 162 18.38 11.68 7.35
C LYS A 162 17.04 11.47 6.66
N VAL A 163 15.98 11.34 7.44
CA VAL A 163 14.61 11.29 6.89
C VAL A 163 14.34 12.56 6.10
N THR A 164 13.67 12.43 4.96
CA THR A 164 13.32 13.56 4.11
C THR A 164 11.81 13.73 4.01
N ARG A 165 11.09 12.64 3.75
CA ARG A 165 9.66 12.62 3.43
C ARG A 165 9.13 11.19 3.35
N LEU A 166 7.83 11.05 3.13
CA LEU A 166 7.27 9.85 2.53
C LEU A 166 7.45 9.86 1.00
N ASN A 167 7.59 8.67 0.40
CA ASN A 167 7.58 8.49 -1.05
C ASN A 167 6.23 9.00 -1.60
N GLU A 168 6.26 9.75 -2.70
CA GLU A 168 5.07 10.33 -3.32
C GLU A 168 4.14 9.25 -3.87
N ARG A 169 4.68 8.07 -4.18
CA ARG A 169 3.96 6.96 -4.76
C ARG A 169 3.09 6.25 -3.74
N GLY A 170 1.81 6.60 -3.72
CA GLY A 170 0.79 5.86 -2.98
C GLY A 170 0.39 4.60 -3.72
N ARG A 171 0.61 3.44 -3.09
CA ARG A 171 0.11 2.15 -3.58
C ARG A 171 -1.13 1.79 -2.78
N TYR A 172 -2.29 2.10 -3.32
CA TYR A 172 -3.57 1.74 -2.76
C TYR A 172 -3.86 0.30 -3.12
N LEU A 173 -4.20 -0.53 -2.14
CA LEU A 173 -4.36 -1.98 -2.30
C LEU A 173 -5.74 -2.39 -1.82
N LYS A 174 -6.39 -3.25 -2.60
CA LYS A 174 -7.70 -3.82 -2.30
C LYS A 174 -7.60 -5.33 -2.33
N TYR A 175 -7.95 -5.96 -1.21
CA TYR A 175 -8.00 -7.40 -1.06
C TYR A 175 -9.43 -7.82 -0.74
N THR A 176 -9.90 -8.84 -1.43
CA THR A 176 -11.23 -9.45 -1.31
C THR A 176 -11.09 -10.96 -1.09
N GLY A 177 -12.19 -11.71 -0.96
CA GLY A 177 -12.14 -13.15 -0.62
C GLY A 177 -11.11 -13.98 -1.42
N GLY A 178 -10.20 -14.65 -0.70
CA GLY A 178 -9.11 -15.48 -1.24
C GLY A 178 -7.92 -14.70 -1.80
N GLU A 179 -7.77 -13.42 -1.44
CA GLU A 179 -6.68 -12.54 -1.84
C GLU A 179 -5.68 -12.32 -0.71
N TYR A 180 -4.40 -12.15 -1.05
CA TYR A 180 -3.29 -12.22 -0.10
C TYR A 180 -2.02 -11.57 -0.61
N PHE A 181 -1.04 -11.47 0.28
CA PHE A 181 0.34 -11.22 -0.07
C PHE A 181 1.27 -12.15 0.72
N LYS A 182 1.94 -13.09 0.03
CA LYS A 182 2.76 -14.12 0.68
C LYS A 182 3.92 -13.53 1.49
N ALA A 183 4.44 -14.35 2.39
CA ALA A 183 5.56 -13.99 3.27
C ALA A 183 6.78 -13.50 2.49
N HIS A 184 7.32 -12.35 2.87
CA HIS A 184 8.47 -11.70 2.26
C HIS A 184 9.13 -10.71 3.23
N CYS A 185 10.32 -10.23 2.88
CA CYS A 185 10.88 -9.01 3.46
C CYS A 185 10.78 -7.90 2.41
N ASP A 186 10.57 -6.67 2.85
CA ASP A 186 10.44 -5.56 1.92
C ASP A 186 11.78 -5.15 1.30
N GLY A 187 11.72 -4.71 0.04
CA GLY A 187 12.87 -4.20 -0.69
C GLY A 187 13.07 -2.70 -0.46
N THR A 188 14.31 -2.23 -0.63
CA THR A 188 14.61 -0.79 -0.65
C THR A 188 14.26 -0.20 -2.01
N TYR A 189 13.62 0.97 -2.02
CA TYR A 189 13.48 1.81 -3.21
C TYR A 189 14.59 2.87 -3.21
N GLU A 190 15.13 3.18 -4.38
CA GLU A 190 16.06 4.28 -4.61
C GLU A 190 15.49 5.16 -5.70
N THR A 191 15.54 6.48 -5.52
CA THR A 191 15.07 7.42 -6.53
C THR A 191 15.90 7.29 -7.81
N PRO A 192 15.35 7.62 -9.00
CA PRO A 192 16.09 7.48 -10.25
C PRO A 192 17.43 8.25 -10.30
N ASP A 193 17.50 9.39 -9.61
CA ASP A 193 18.68 10.24 -9.46
C ASP A 193 19.61 9.79 -8.30
N ARG A 194 19.20 8.77 -7.54
CA ARG A 194 19.91 8.16 -6.40
C ARG A 194 20.20 9.10 -5.23
N THR A 195 19.41 10.16 -5.10
CA THR A 195 19.52 11.13 -4.00
C THR A 195 18.80 10.66 -2.74
N GLU A 196 17.74 9.85 -2.87
CA GLU A 196 16.99 9.31 -1.75
C GLU A 196 16.83 7.78 -1.83
N ARG A 197 16.76 7.13 -0.67
CA ARG A 197 16.51 5.70 -0.52
C ARG A 197 15.53 5.43 0.62
N SER A 198 14.71 4.39 0.50
CA SER A 198 13.82 3.94 1.57
C SER A 198 14.37 2.80 2.43
N TYR A 199 14.05 2.85 3.73
CA TYR A 199 14.42 1.82 4.71
C TYR A 199 13.25 1.29 5.55
N PHE A 200 12.13 2.02 5.57
CA PHE A 200 10.93 1.66 6.32
C PHE A 200 9.70 1.74 5.42
N THR A 201 8.76 0.82 5.65
CA THR A 201 7.45 0.83 5.01
C THR A 201 6.46 1.51 5.93
N LEU A 202 5.61 2.36 5.36
CA LEU A 202 4.39 2.86 5.97
C LEU A 202 3.20 2.14 5.35
N HIS A 203 2.42 1.46 6.19
CA HIS A 203 1.20 0.76 5.81
C HIS A 203 -0.01 1.32 6.55
N LEU A 204 -0.81 2.14 5.87
CA LEU A 204 -2.03 2.74 6.39
C LEU A 204 -3.23 1.84 6.08
N TYR A 205 -4.04 1.52 7.08
CA TYR A 205 -5.31 0.81 6.93
C TYR A 205 -6.46 1.80 6.74
N LEU A 206 -7.26 1.59 5.69
CA LEU A 206 -8.29 2.54 5.24
C LEU A 206 -9.71 2.11 5.63
N ASN A 207 -9.86 0.94 6.24
CA ASN A 207 -11.14 0.46 6.76
C ASN A 207 -10.94 -0.50 7.95
N ASP A 208 -11.99 -0.65 8.74
CA ASP A 208 -11.99 -1.50 9.93
C ASP A 208 -12.22 -2.98 9.60
N ALA A 209 -11.63 -3.85 10.41
CA ALA A 209 -11.97 -5.27 10.41
C ALA A 209 -13.23 -5.61 11.24
N VAL A 210 -13.59 -4.74 12.18
CA VAL A 210 -14.73 -4.91 13.10
C VAL A 210 -15.45 -3.57 13.21
N ASP A 211 -16.78 -3.57 13.16
CA ASP A 211 -17.57 -2.35 13.28
C ASP A 211 -17.69 -1.86 14.75
N LYS A 212 -18.48 -0.78 14.94
CA LYS A 212 -18.67 -0.13 16.25
C LYS A 212 -19.45 -1.01 17.24
N ASP A 213 -20.21 -1.98 16.75
CA ASP A 213 -21.02 -2.90 17.55
C ASP A 213 -20.29 -4.23 17.83
N GLY A 214 -19.09 -4.42 17.25
CA GLY A 214 -18.27 -5.61 17.44
C GLY A 214 -18.46 -6.68 16.36
N GLU A 215 -19.24 -6.41 15.31
CA GLU A 215 -19.45 -7.34 14.21
C GLU A 215 -18.28 -7.33 13.24
N LYS A 216 -17.89 -8.53 12.77
CA LYS A 216 -16.75 -8.68 11.86
C LYS A 216 -17.11 -8.19 10.45
N LEU A 217 -16.43 -7.15 9.99
CA LEU A 217 -16.47 -6.65 8.61
C LEU A 217 -15.44 -7.35 7.71
N LEU A 218 -14.35 -7.83 8.30
CA LEU A 218 -13.25 -8.52 7.64
C LEU A 218 -12.86 -9.77 8.44
N GLU A 219 -12.77 -10.90 7.75
CA GLU A 219 -12.17 -12.12 8.30
C GLU A 219 -10.83 -12.38 7.62
N GLY A 220 -9.78 -12.59 8.43
CA GLY A 220 -8.41 -12.68 7.94
C GLY A 220 -7.82 -11.30 7.59
N GLY A 221 -6.91 -11.24 6.61
CA GLY A 221 -6.37 -9.97 6.12
C GLY A 221 -5.43 -9.23 7.09
N ALA A 222 -4.95 -9.84 8.17
CA ALA A 222 -3.94 -9.22 9.03
C ALA A 222 -2.65 -8.92 8.25
N THR A 223 -1.90 -7.91 8.67
CA THR A 223 -0.47 -7.87 8.33
C THR A 223 0.26 -8.65 9.40
N THR A 224 0.94 -9.72 9.01
CA THR A 224 1.44 -10.73 9.94
C THR A 224 2.96 -10.77 9.89
N PHE A 225 3.63 -10.60 11.02
CA PHE A 225 5.05 -10.89 11.17
C PHE A 225 5.24 -12.35 11.54
N HIS A 226 6.15 -13.07 10.89
CA HIS A 226 6.34 -14.51 11.07
C HIS A 226 7.74 -14.82 11.59
N SER A 227 7.88 -15.85 12.40
CA SER A 227 9.18 -16.50 12.59
C SER A 227 9.69 -17.07 11.27
N TRP A 228 11.00 -17.25 11.13
CA TRP A 228 11.59 -17.78 9.90
C TRP A 228 11.14 -19.21 9.56
N ASP A 229 10.77 -19.99 10.58
CA ASP A 229 10.19 -21.33 10.45
C ASP A 229 8.67 -21.31 10.12
N MET A 230 8.05 -20.12 10.06
CA MET A 230 6.62 -19.88 9.83
C MET A 230 5.69 -20.48 10.89
N VAL A 231 6.20 -20.83 12.08
CA VAL A 231 5.41 -21.44 13.17
C VAL A 231 4.80 -20.41 14.11
N ARG A 232 5.51 -19.32 14.40
CA ARG A 232 5.13 -18.25 15.33
C ARG A 232 4.79 -17.00 14.54
N ARG A 233 3.86 -16.21 15.05
CA ARG A 233 3.37 -15.03 14.35
C ARG A 233 2.80 -13.96 15.27
N ILE A 234 2.84 -12.72 14.80
CA ILE A 234 2.20 -11.54 15.39
C ILE A 234 1.32 -10.90 14.33
N ASP A 235 0.06 -10.65 14.69
CA ASP A 235 -0.95 -10.13 13.77
C ASP A 235 -1.25 -8.65 14.07
N VAL A 236 -1.07 -7.80 13.06
CA VAL A 236 -1.57 -6.43 13.07
C VAL A 236 -2.89 -6.42 12.29
N VAL A 237 -3.99 -6.43 13.04
CA VAL A 237 -5.35 -6.41 12.50
C VAL A 237 -5.67 -5.05 11.88
N PRO A 238 -6.32 -5.00 10.69
CA PRO A 238 -6.79 -3.75 10.10
C PRO A 238 -7.74 -2.97 11.01
N LYS A 239 -7.44 -1.69 11.18
CA LYS A 239 -8.25 -0.71 11.91
C LYS A 239 -8.18 0.60 11.15
N CYS A 240 -9.31 1.23 10.88
CA CYS A 240 -9.37 2.43 10.05
C CYS A 240 -8.49 3.55 10.64
N GLY A 241 -7.68 4.18 9.79
CA GLY A 241 -6.76 5.25 10.20
C GLY A 241 -5.55 4.79 11.02
N ARG A 242 -5.33 3.48 11.18
CA ARG A 242 -4.10 2.91 11.75
C ARG A 242 -2.95 2.97 10.74
N VAL A 243 -1.78 3.38 11.20
CA VAL A 243 -0.52 3.24 10.47
C VAL A 243 0.35 2.17 11.14
N LEU A 244 0.82 1.21 10.36
CA LEU A 244 1.90 0.30 10.75
C LEU A 244 3.18 0.76 10.05
N LEU A 245 4.21 1.05 10.83
CA LEU A 245 5.55 1.43 10.37
C LEU A 245 6.54 0.35 10.78
N PHE A 246 7.38 -0.11 9.85
CA PHE A 246 8.35 -1.17 10.15
C PHE A 246 9.54 -1.15 9.19
N GLN A 247 10.70 -1.58 9.68
CA GLN A 247 11.90 -1.65 8.85
C GLN A 247 11.79 -2.73 7.77
N HIS A 248 12.44 -2.50 6.62
CA HIS A 248 12.43 -3.44 5.50
C HIS A 248 13.25 -4.71 5.77
N ARG A 249 14.44 -4.52 6.35
CA ARG A 249 15.47 -5.55 6.42
C ARG A 249 15.20 -6.52 7.58
N ASN A 250 15.39 -7.81 7.31
CA ASN A 250 15.32 -8.89 8.30
C ASN A 250 13.98 -9.00 9.05
N LEU A 251 12.86 -8.58 8.44
CA LEU A 251 11.53 -8.67 9.05
C LEU A 251 10.54 -9.37 8.11
N LEU A 252 10.40 -10.69 8.29
CA LEU A 252 9.53 -11.53 7.47
C LEU A 252 8.06 -11.28 7.81
N HIS A 253 7.28 -10.91 6.80
CA HIS A 253 5.88 -10.60 6.99
C HIS A 253 5.01 -10.93 5.77
N SER A 254 3.70 -11.05 5.98
CA SER A 254 2.69 -11.28 4.94
C SER A 254 1.49 -10.34 5.09
N GLY A 255 0.69 -10.23 4.03
CA GLY A 255 -0.72 -9.91 4.15
C GLY A 255 -1.50 -11.23 4.12
N ASP A 256 -2.06 -11.63 5.25
CA ASP A 256 -2.83 -12.86 5.37
C ASP A 256 -4.02 -12.88 4.40
N ASP A 257 -4.49 -14.10 4.10
CA ASP A 257 -5.66 -14.31 3.27
C ASP A 257 -6.86 -13.52 3.82
N VAL A 258 -7.49 -12.73 2.96
CA VAL A 258 -8.83 -12.21 3.24
C VAL A 258 -9.81 -13.35 3.00
N VAL A 259 -10.40 -13.89 4.05
CA VAL A 259 -11.38 -14.99 3.96
C VAL A 259 -12.72 -14.45 3.50
N SER A 260 -13.18 -13.36 4.12
CA SER A 260 -14.41 -12.66 3.78
C SER A 260 -14.28 -11.15 4.04
N GLY A 261 -15.11 -10.34 3.37
CA GLY A 261 -15.05 -8.89 3.45
C GLY A 261 -14.09 -8.25 2.44
N THR A 262 -13.67 -7.02 2.71
CA THR A 262 -12.71 -6.27 1.89
C THR A 262 -11.71 -5.56 2.79
N LYS A 263 -10.42 -5.65 2.47
CA LYS A 263 -9.36 -4.88 3.10
C LYS A 263 -8.85 -3.82 2.12
N LEU A 264 -8.82 -2.57 2.57
CA LEU A 264 -8.27 -1.43 1.85
C LEU A 264 -7.06 -0.88 2.61
N THR A 265 -5.94 -0.72 1.92
CA THR A 265 -4.74 -0.12 2.51
C THR A 265 -4.05 0.84 1.56
N LEU A 266 -3.28 1.77 2.11
CA LEU A 266 -2.28 2.55 1.40
C LEU A 266 -0.90 2.11 1.89
N ARG A 267 -0.02 1.75 0.95
CA ARG A 267 1.40 1.52 1.23
C ARG A 267 2.27 2.58 0.56
N THR A 268 3.17 3.16 1.33
CA THR A 268 4.28 3.99 0.85
C THR A 268 5.54 3.69 1.67
N ASP A 269 6.63 4.37 1.39
CA ASP A 269 7.94 4.14 2.00
C ASP A 269 8.47 5.45 2.63
N VAL A 270 9.19 5.35 3.76
CA VAL A 270 9.89 6.49 4.36
C VAL A 270 11.23 6.68 3.65
N MET A 271 11.46 7.88 3.11
CA MET A 271 12.61 8.23 2.29
C MET A 271 13.69 8.91 3.12
N TYR A 272 14.94 8.65 2.74
CA TYR A 272 16.14 9.16 3.41
C TYR A 272 17.15 9.66 2.39
N ALA A 273 17.80 10.78 2.69
CA ALA A 273 18.98 11.25 1.96
C ALA A 273 20.24 11.01 2.80
N LEU A 274 21.36 10.78 2.12
CA LEU A 274 22.66 10.73 2.77
C LEU A 274 23.01 12.13 3.31
N GLU A 275 23.39 12.22 4.58
CA GLU A 275 23.93 13.46 5.16
C GLU A 275 25.24 13.78 4.45
N GLU A 276 25.30 14.95 3.80
CA GLU A 276 26.56 15.45 3.24
C GLU A 276 27.54 15.66 4.39
N THR A 277 28.59 14.83 4.44
CA THR A 277 29.72 15.11 5.33
C THR A 277 30.39 16.39 4.84
N ALA A 278 30.40 17.42 5.70
CA ALA A 278 31.22 18.61 5.46
C ALA A 278 32.66 18.16 5.13
N ALA A 279 33.12 18.54 3.94
CA ALA A 279 34.46 18.25 3.43
C ALA A 279 35.55 18.93 4.27
#